data_AF-A0A0F0GBF9-F1
#
_entry.id   AF-A0A0F0GBF9-F1
#
_cell.length_a   1.000
_cell.length_b   1.000
_cell.length_c   1.000
_cell.angle_alpha   90.00
_cell.angle_beta   90.00
_cell.angle_gamma   90.00
#
_symmetry.space_group_name_H-M   'P 1'
#
loop_
_entity.id
_entity.type
_entity.pdbx_description
1 polymer ?
#
loop_
_entity_poly.entity_id
_entity_poly.type
_entity_poly.pdbx_seq_one_letter_code
_entity_poly.pdbx_strand_id
1 'polypeptide(L)'
;AGGNPVTNAPAAGGVFPVYNFTHGFGSSPQNSLFIIKALAAAGFVVPAPHFNHNFNDVNNGNTSKDVSQVLTNTLALNASGPLAGHINTSIGV
;
A
#
# COMPACT_ATOMS: atom_id res chain seq x y z
N ALA A 1 -0.70 -6.05 -20.65
CA ALA A 1 -1.48 -5.27 -19.67
C ALA A 1 -2.14 -6.23 -18.68
N GLY A 2 -2.25 -5.87 -17.41
CA GLY A 2 -3.03 -6.64 -16.43
C GLY A 2 -4.52 -6.57 -16.77
N GLY A 3 -5.24 -7.69 -16.60
CA GLY A 3 -6.68 -7.76 -16.84
C GLY A 3 -7.51 -6.99 -15.80
N ASN A 4 -8.84 -7.12 -15.89
CA ASN A 4 -9.72 -6.57 -14.85
C ASN A 4 -9.42 -7.22 -13.49
N PRO A 5 -9.34 -6.43 -12.39
CA PRO A 5 -9.12 -6.99 -11.06
C PRO A 5 -10.21 -8.01 -10.71
N VAL A 6 -9.79 -9.18 -10.23
CA VAL A 6 -10.67 -10.23 -9.72
C VAL A 6 -10.39 -10.40 -8.23
N THR A 7 -11.43 -10.40 -7.41
CA THR A 7 -11.32 -10.63 -5.96
C THR A 7 -10.69 -11.99 -5.69
N ASN A 8 -9.70 -12.04 -4.80
CA ASN A 8 -8.95 -13.25 -4.43
C ASN A 8 -8.25 -13.96 -5.61
N ALA A 9 -7.91 -13.25 -6.68
CA ALA A 9 -7.03 -13.78 -7.70
C ALA A 9 -5.67 -14.20 -7.08
N PRO A 10 -5.03 -15.27 -7.58
CA PRO A 10 -3.67 -15.58 -7.18
C PRO A 10 -2.73 -14.40 -7.39
N ALA A 11 -1.75 -14.24 -6.49
CA ALA A 11 -0.69 -13.27 -6.71
C ALA A 11 0.04 -13.57 -8.02
N ALA A 12 0.39 -12.50 -8.74
CA ALA A 12 1.22 -12.63 -9.94
C ALA A 12 2.61 -13.19 -9.55
N GLY A 13 3.22 -13.98 -10.42
CA GLY A 13 4.59 -14.46 -10.20
C GLY A 13 5.59 -13.29 -10.11
N GLY A 14 6.55 -13.40 -9.21
CA GLY A 14 7.61 -12.40 -9.00
C GLY A 14 7.53 -11.68 -7.65
N VAL A 15 8.51 -10.82 -7.40
CA VAL A 15 8.59 -9.96 -6.22
C VAL A 15 8.36 -8.51 -6.63
N PHE A 16 7.54 -7.79 -5.86
CA PHE A 16 7.10 -6.45 -6.21
C PHE A 16 7.55 -5.42 -5.17
N PRO A 17 8.01 -4.23 -5.60
CA PRO A 17 8.28 -3.12 -4.69
C PRO A 17 7.02 -2.64 -3.97
N VAL A 18 7.18 -2.09 -2.77
CA VAL A 18 6.10 -1.44 -2.01
C VAL A 18 6.07 0.05 -2.29
N TYR A 19 4.87 0.59 -2.51
CA TYR A 19 4.63 2.05 -2.60
C TYR A 19 3.48 2.42 -1.68
N ASN A 20 3.76 3.06 -0.54
CA ASN A 20 2.69 3.58 0.31
C ASN A 20 2.00 4.78 -0.35
N PHE A 21 0.68 4.70 -0.50
CA PHE A 21 -0.13 5.83 -0.98
C PHE A 21 -0.95 6.42 0.17
N THR A 22 -0.74 7.71 0.44
CA THR A 22 -1.52 8.48 1.41
C THR A 22 -2.49 9.40 0.67
N HIS A 23 -3.78 9.32 1.00
CA HIS A 23 -4.79 10.21 0.43
C HIS A 23 -4.69 11.63 1.03
N GLY A 24 -5.28 12.61 0.35
CA GLY A 24 -5.37 13.99 0.85
C GLY A 24 -6.30 14.13 2.07
N PHE A 25 -6.17 15.26 2.77
CA PHE A 25 -6.96 15.60 3.96
C PHE A 25 -8.48 15.47 3.72
N GLY A 26 -9.20 14.85 4.66
CA GLY A 26 -10.66 14.67 4.61
C GLY A 26 -11.17 13.72 3.50
N SER A 27 -10.26 13.03 2.80
CA SER A 27 -10.60 12.11 1.71
C SER A 27 -10.43 10.65 2.15
N SER A 28 -10.39 9.74 1.18
CA SER A 28 -10.19 8.31 1.38
C SER A 28 -9.37 7.69 0.24
N PRO A 29 -8.78 6.49 0.44
CA PRO A 29 -8.15 5.74 -0.64
C PRO A 29 -9.08 5.47 -1.83
N GLN A 30 -10.38 5.28 -1.57
CA GLN A 30 -11.38 5.00 -2.59
C GLN A 30 -11.50 6.15 -3.60
N ASN A 31 -11.31 7.39 -3.16
CA ASN A 31 -11.30 8.57 -4.03
C ASN A 31 -10.02 8.67 -4.89
N SER A 32 -8.99 7.86 -4.61
CA SER A 32 -7.72 7.83 -5.33
C SER A 32 -7.48 6.51 -6.07
N LEU A 33 -8.52 5.70 -6.30
CA LEU A 33 -8.39 4.41 -6.98
C LEU A 33 -7.77 4.51 -8.38
N PHE A 34 -7.94 5.64 -9.07
CA PHE A 34 -7.33 5.84 -10.39
C PHE A 34 -5.78 5.84 -10.32
N ILE A 35 -5.20 6.35 -9.23
CA ILE A 35 -3.75 6.32 -8.98
C ILE A 35 -3.34 4.93 -8.47
N ILE A 36 -4.04 4.45 -7.44
CA ILE A 36 -3.72 3.18 -6.76
C ILE A 36 -3.75 2.01 -7.75
N LYS A 37 -4.79 1.94 -8.60
CA LYS A 37 -4.90 0.88 -9.61
C LYS A 37 -3.84 1.00 -10.71
N ALA A 38 -3.45 2.21 -11.09
CA ALA A 38 -2.38 2.41 -12.07
C ALA A 38 -1.03 1.92 -11.52
N LEU A 39 -0.71 2.24 -10.26
CA LEU A 39 0.49 1.74 -9.59
C LEU A 39 0.46 0.21 -9.41
N ALA A 40 -0.66 -0.36 -8.97
CA ALA A 40 -0.80 -1.81 -8.85
C ALA A 40 -0.64 -2.52 -10.22
N ALA A 41 -1.25 -1.97 -11.28
CA ALA A 41 -1.10 -2.48 -12.64
C ALA A 41 0.34 -2.36 -13.19
N ALA A 42 1.13 -1.42 -12.67
CA ALA A 42 2.55 -1.26 -12.97
C ALA A 42 3.46 -2.21 -12.17
N GLY A 43 2.90 -3.05 -11.28
CA GLY A 43 3.65 -4.04 -10.52
C GLY A 43 4.14 -3.56 -9.15
N PHE A 44 3.37 -2.69 -8.48
CA PHE A 44 3.62 -2.32 -7.08
C PHE A 44 2.64 -3.00 -6.14
N VAL A 45 3.09 -3.32 -4.91
CA VAL A 45 2.18 -3.53 -3.77
C VAL A 45 1.90 -2.17 -3.15
N VAL A 46 0.62 -1.76 -3.17
CA VAL A 46 0.21 -0.39 -2.82
C VAL A 46 -0.68 -0.40 -1.57
N PRO A 47 -0.11 -0.42 -0.35
CA PRO A 47 -0.92 -0.15 0.83
C PRO A 47 -1.44 1.29 0.76
N ALA A 48 -2.76 1.42 0.90
CA ALA A 48 -3.45 2.70 0.87
C ALA A 48 -4.42 2.77 2.06
N PRO A 49 -3.91 3.03 3.28
CA PRO A 49 -4.73 3.10 4.48
C PRO A 49 -5.65 4.32 4.45
N HIS A 50 -6.79 4.22 5.12
CA HIS A 50 -7.62 5.38 5.43
C HIS A 50 -7.12 6.01 6.74
N PHE A 51 -6.65 7.25 6.67
CA PHE A 51 -6.27 8.02 7.84
C PHE A 51 -7.42 8.89 8.31
N ASN A 52 -7.76 8.79 9.60
CA ASN A 52 -8.74 9.66 10.24
C ASN A 52 -8.01 10.72 11.09
N HIS A 53 -7.35 11.65 10.41
CA HIS A 53 -6.54 12.70 11.02
C HIS A 53 -7.22 14.07 10.88
N ASN A 54 -6.94 14.98 11.82
CA ASN A 54 -7.35 16.37 11.76
C ASN A 54 -6.15 17.31 11.52
N PHE A 55 -6.38 18.61 11.34
CA PHE A 55 -5.32 19.58 11.06
C PHE A 55 -4.23 19.65 12.14
N ASN A 56 -4.54 19.32 13.39
CA ASN A 56 -3.56 19.33 14.48
C ASN A 56 -2.60 18.12 14.41
N ASP A 57 -2.90 17.11 13.58
CA ASP A 57 -2.08 15.91 13.42
C ASP A 57 -0.94 16.08 12.41
N VAL A 58 -0.95 17.15 11.61
CA VAL A 58 0.03 17.37 10.53
C VAL A 58 1.45 17.47 11.08
N ASN A 59 1.63 18.08 12.27
CA ASN A 59 2.94 18.39 12.84
C ASN A 59 3.30 17.55 14.06
N ASN A 60 2.42 16.65 14.53
CA ASN A 60 2.69 15.84 15.73
C ASN A 60 3.44 14.53 15.42
N GLY A 61 3.68 14.25 14.13
CA GLY A 61 4.40 13.07 13.65
C GLY A 61 3.62 11.76 13.72
N ASN A 62 2.36 11.77 14.16
CA ASN A 62 1.53 10.57 14.21
C ASN A 62 1.28 10.01 12.81
N THR A 63 1.04 10.88 11.82
CA THR A 63 0.90 10.46 10.42
C THR A 63 2.11 9.65 9.93
N SER A 64 3.33 10.11 10.24
CA SER A 64 4.54 9.40 9.85
C SER A 64 4.68 8.06 10.61
N LYS A 65 4.30 8.01 11.88
CA LYS A 65 4.29 6.76 12.67
C LYS A 65 3.29 5.76 12.11
N ASP A 66 2.10 6.21 11.74
CA ASP A 66 1.06 5.36 11.15
C ASP A 66 1.53 4.80 9.79
N VAL A 67 2.18 5.62 8.96
CA VAL A 67 2.81 5.16 7.70
C VAL A 67 3.89 4.12 7.98
N SER A 68 4.76 4.34 8.97
CA SER A 68 5.78 3.35 9.35
C SER A 68 5.16 2.02 9.80
N GLN A 69 4.06 2.06 10.55
CA GLN A 69 3.33 0.86 10.95
C GLN A 69 2.69 0.15 9.75
N VAL A 70 2.11 0.91 8.81
CA VAL A 70 1.52 0.37 7.58
C VAL A 70 2.58 -0.32 6.72
N LEU A 71 3.76 0.28 6.57
CA LEU A 71 4.89 -0.35 5.88
C LEU A 71 5.35 -1.62 6.59
N THR A 72 5.52 -1.57 7.92
CA THR A 72 5.88 -2.74 8.73
C THR A 72 4.90 -3.89 8.53
N ASN A 73 3.60 -3.61 8.63
CA ASN A 73 2.55 -4.61 8.43
C ASN A 73 2.53 -5.15 7.00
N THR A 74 2.74 -4.28 6.01
CA THR A 74 2.78 -4.68 4.59
C THR A 74 3.94 -5.62 4.32
N LEU A 75 5.14 -5.29 4.81
CA LEU A 75 6.32 -6.14 4.65
C LEU A 75 6.15 -7.49 5.37
N ALA A 76 5.45 -7.52 6.50
CA ALA A 76 5.15 -8.77 7.21
C ALA A 76 4.26 -9.74 6.40
N LEU A 77 3.47 -9.25 5.43
CA LEU A 77 2.70 -10.11 4.52
C LEU A 77 3.58 -11.00 3.64
N ASN A 78 4.88 -10.70 3.53
CA ASN A 78 5.81 -11.55 2.81
C ASN A 78 6.06 -12.91 3.50
N ALA A 79 5.74 -13.03 4.79
CA ALA A 79 6.01 -14.24 5.56
C ALA A 79 4.96 -15.35 5.36
N SER A 80 3.71 -15.00 5.08
CA SER A 80 2.62 -15.98 4.94
C SER A 80 1.40 -15.39 4.22
N GLY A 81 0.51 -16.27 3.74
CA GLY A 81 -0.71 -15.87 3.04
C GLY A 81 -0.51 -15.57 1.55
N PRO A 82 -1.46 -14.90 0.89
CA PRO A 82 -1.46 -14.73 -0.57
C PRO A 82 -0.28 -13.94 -1.15
N LEU A 83 0.41 -13.14 -0.34
CA LEU A 83 1.58 -12.36 -0.76
C LEU A 83 2.91 -12.94 -0.26
N ALA A 84 2.91 -14.16 0.29
CA ALA A 84 4.11 -14.80 0.79
C ALA A 84 5.16 -14.97 -0.33
N GLY A 85 6.37 -14.44 -0.11
CA GLY A 85 7.45 -14.46 -1.11
C GLY A 85 7.24 -13.54 -2.32
N HIS A 86 6.25 -12.64 -2.30
CA HIS A 86 5.92 -11.74 -3.41
C HIS A 86 6.27 -10.27 -3.14
N ILE A 87 6.85 -9.94 -1.98
CA ILE A 87 7.21 -8.56 -1.62
C ILE A 87 8.72 -8.41 -1.66
N ASN A 88 9.18 -7.38 -2.35
CA ASN A 88 10.60 -7.03 -2.39
C ASN A 88 11.00 -6.29 -1.10
N THR A 89 11.71 -6.99 -0.21
CA THR A 89 12.20 -6.44 1.06
C THR A 89 13.67 -6.02 1.02
N SER A 90 14.35 -6.11 -0.13
CA SER A 90 15.77 -5.73 -0.27
C SER A 90 15.96 -4.27 -0.63
N ILE A 91 14.91 -3.61 -1.13
CA ILE A 91 14.87 -2.17 -1.35
C ILE A 91 14.45 -1.50 -0.03
N GLY A 92 15.40 -0.84 0.62
CA GLY A 92 15.17 -0.08 1.83
C GLY A 92 14.44 1.24 1.56
N VAL A 93 13.71 1.71 2.57
CA VAL A 93 13.30 3.11 2.72
C VAL A 93 14.40 3.92 3.36
#